data_AF-A0A4Q2LH55-F1
#
_entry.id   AF-A0A4Q2LH55-F1
#
_cell.length_a   1.000
_cell.length_b   1.000
_cell.length_c   1.000
_cell.angle_alpha   90.00
_cell.angle_beta   90.00
_cell.angle_gamma   90.00
#
_symmetry.space_group_name_H-M   'P 1'
#
loop_
_entity.id
_entity.type
_entity.pdbx_description
1 polymer ?
#
loop_
_entity_poly.entity_id
_entity_poly.type
_entity_poly.pdbx_seq_one_letter_code
_entity_poly.pdbx_strand_id
1 'polypeptide(L)' 'MNHWQKIEQRGRDVLKLTDEHYLYAVDLDAALLGYAEVKFAKKDGERWLSRDNVVGLVEYYDLR' A
#
# COMPACT_ATOMS: atom_id res chain seq x y z
N MET A 1 11.73 -4.07 -10.53
CA MET A 1 10.62 -3.70 -9.64
C MET A 1 10.81 -2.27 -9.19
N ASN A 2 9.87 -1.37 -9.48
CA ASN A 2 9.97 0.04 -9.08
C ASN A 2 9.58 0.24 -7.59
N HIS A 3 9.80 1.43 -7.02
CA HIS A 3 9.48 1.71 -5.61
C HIS A 3 8.01 1.47 -5.28
N TRP A 4 7.10 1.77 -6.22
CA TRP A 4 5.67 1.54 -6.07
C TRP A 4 5.35 0.05 -5.87
N GLN A 5 5.88 -0.82 -6.75
CA GLN A 5 5.70 -2.27 -6.66
C GLN A 5 6.32 -2.86 -5.38
N LYS A 6 7.47 -2.32 -4.93
CA LYS A 6 8.09 -2.72 -3.65
C LYS A 6 7.18 -2.38 -2.46
N ILE A 7 6.65 -1.15 -2.41
CA ILE A 7 5.71 -0.71 -1.36
C ILE A 7 4.46 -1.55 -1.37
N GLU A 8 3.91 -1.80 -2.56
CA GLU A 8 2.70 -2.58 -2.73
C GLU A 8 2.88 -4.02 -2.21
N GLN A 9 3.97 -4.69 -2.60
CA GLN A 9 4.26 -6.03 -2.10
C GLN A 9 4.41 -6.04 -0.57
N ARG A 10 5.20 -5.11 -0.02
CA ARG A 10 5.39 -5.00 1.42
C ARG A 10 4.09 -4.71 2.17
N GLY A 11 3.24 -3.84 1.62
CA GLY A 11 1.93 -3.54 2.18
C GLY A 11 1.05 -4.77 2.25
N ARG A 12 1.03 -5.61 1.20
CA ARG A 12 0.33 -6.90 1.25
C ARG A 12 0.90 -7.81 2.34
N ASP A 13 2.22 -7.93 2.43
CA ASP A 13 2.88 -8.82 3.39
C ASP A 13 2.65 -8.40 4.86
N VAL A 14 2.72 -7.09 5.14
CA VAL A 14 2.53 -6.50 6.48
C VAL A 14 1.07 -6.57 6.89
N LEU A 15 0.16 -6.18 6.00
CA LEU A 15 -1.28 -6.10 6.27
C LEU A 15 -2.03 -7.42 6.04
N LYS A 16 -1.31 -8.50 5.69
CA LYS A 16 -1.85 -9.84 5.43
C LYS A 16 -2.95 -9.84 4.36
N LEU A 17 -2.73 -9.08 3.30
CA LEU A 17 -3.67 -8.94 2.19
C LEU A 17 -3.37 -9.97 1.09
N THR A 18 -4.42 -10.33 0.36
CA THR A 18 -4.31 -11.17 -0.83
C THR A 18 -3.92 -10.35 -2.06
N ASP A 19 -3.58 -11.04 -3.15
CA ASP A 19 -3.27 -10.42 -4.45
C ASP A 19 -4.48 -9.69 -5.09
N GLU A 20 -5.67 -9.83 -4.51
CA GLU A 20 -6.86 -9.09 -4.93
C GLU A 20 -6.85 -7.63 -4.44
N HIS A 21 -5.96 -7.29 -3.49
CA HIS A 21 -5.81 -5.94 -2.98
C HIS A 21 -4.68 -5.21 -3.71
N TYR A 22 -5.04 -4.10 -4.33
CA TYR A 22 -4.14 -3.25 -5.08
C TYR A 22 -3.89 -1.95 -4.33
N LEU A 23 -2.63 -1.53 -4.32
CA LEU A 23 -2.24 -0.24 -3.76
C LEU A 23 -2.74 0.88 -4.68
N TYR A 24 -3.49 1.84 -4.13
CA TYR A 24 -4.01 2.98 -4.90
C TYR A 24 -3.50 4.33 -4.42
N ALA A 25 -3.01 4.42 -3.19
CA ALA A 25 -2.40 5.63 -2.65
C ALA A 25 -1.32 5.30 -1.63
N VAL A 26 -0.30 6.15 -1.60
CA VAL A 26 0.77 6.14 -0.61
C VAL A 26 0.95 7.57 -0.13
N ASP A 27 0.95 7.76 1.17
CA ASP A 27 1.39 8.99 1.81
C ASP A 27 2.75 8.76 2.47
N LEU A 28 3.75 9.50 1.99
CA LEU A 28 5.10 9.48 2.54
C LEU A 28 5.18 10.60 3.58
N ASP A 29 4.55 10.40 4.73
CA ASP A 29 4.55 11.42 5.77
C ASP A 29 5.97 11.53 6.37
N ALA A 30 6.61 12.68 6.12
CA ALA A 30 7.95 12.99 6.63
C ALA A 30 8.00 13.00 8.17
N ALA A 31 6.85 13.19 8.84
CA ALA A 31 6.76 13.14 10.29
C ALA A 31 6.94 11.72 10.84
N LEU A 32 6.64 10.69 10.04
CA LEU A 32 6.69 9.28 10.45
C LEU A 32 8.06 8.62 10.18
N LEU A 33 9.13 9.39 9.93
CA LEU A 33 10.54 8.96 9.91
C LEU A 33 10.76 7.51 9.41
N GLY A 34 10.48 7.26 8.12
CA GLY A 34 10.73 5.96 7.50
C GLY A 34 9.52 5.03 7.41
N TYR A 35 8.31 5.51 7.74
CA TYR A 35 7.04 4.84 7.48
C TYR A 35 6.16 5.57 6.47
N ALA A 36 5.49 4.80 5.63
CA ALA A 36 4.54 5.27 4.63
C ALA A 36 3.14 4.78 5.00
N GLU A 37 2.13 5.66 4.94
CA GLU A 37 0.74 5.24 4.98
C GLU A 37 0.35 4.71 3.61
N VAL A 38 -0.07 3.44 3.57
CA VAL A 38 -0.48 2.76 2.35
C VAL A 38 -1.97 2.50 2.37
N LYS A 39 -2.62 2.68 1.22
CA LYS A 39 -4.05 2.48 1.04
C LYS A 39 -4.29 1.46 -0.06
N PHE A 40 -4.94 0.36 0.32
CA PHE A 40 -5.30 -0.75 -0.55
C PHE A 40 -6.80 -0.82 -0.75
N ALA A 41 -7.21 -1.27 -1.93
CA ALA A 41 -8.59 -1.62 -2.21
C ALA A 41 -8.66 -2.74 -3.26
N LYS A 42 -9.80 -3.43 -3.29
CA LYS A 42 -10.13 -4.33 -4.40
C LYS A 42 -10.64 -3.54 -5.61
N LYS A 43 -10.53 -4.15 -6.79
CA LYS A 43 -11.08 -3.61 -8.04
C LYS A 43 -12.16 -4.51 -8.61
N ASP A 44 -13.15 -3.89 -9.24
CA ASP A 44 -14.08 -4.53 -10.18
C ASP A 44 -13.94 -3.82 -11.53
N GLY A 45 -13.14 -4.42 -12.43
CA GLY A 45 -12.65 -3.75 -13.64
C GLY A 45 -11.83 -2.49 -13.30
N GLU A 46 -12.26 -1.33 -13.80
CA GLU A 46 -11.61 -0.04 -13.58
C GLU A 46 -12.07 0.67 -12.28
N ARG A 47 -13.02 0.09 -11.54
CA ARG A 47 -13.61 0.70 -10.35
C ARG A 47 -12.98 0.19 -9.07
N TRP A 48 -12.62 1.10 -8.17
CA TRP A 48 -12.18 0.78 -6.82
C TRP A 48 -13.38 0.52 -5.90
N LEU A 49 -13.35 -0.58 -5.15
CA LEU A 49 -14.40 -0.97 -4.23
C LEU A 49 -14.17 -0.29 -2.87
N SER A 50 -14.97 0.75 -2.57
CA SER A 50 -14.76 1.59 -1.38
C SER A 50 -14.99 0.88 -0.03
N ARG A 51 -15.72 -0.24 -0.03
CA ARG A 51 -15.98 -1.05 1.16
C ARG A 51 -14.80 -1.97 1.54
N ASP A 52 -13.90 -2.21 0.60
CA ASP A 52 -12.74 -3.09 0.75
C ASP A 52 -11.44 -2.29 0.94
N ASN A 53 -11.56 -1.07 1.48
CA ASN A 53 -10.40 -0.23 1.76
C ASN A 53 -9.66 -0.73 3.02
N VAL A 54 -8.36 -0.92 2.88
CA VAL A 54 -7.45 -1.19 4.01
C VAL A 54 -6.39 -0.11 4.05
N VAL A 55 -6.18 0.49 5.22
CA VAL A 55 -5.16 1.50 5.47
C VAL A 55 -4.18 0.95 6.49
N GLY A 56 -2.88 1.19 6.29
CA GLY A 56 -1.87 0.78 7.24
C GLY A 56 -0.54 1.50 7.03
N LEU A 57 0.38 1.29 7.97
CA LEU A 57 1.73 1.86 7.92
C LEU A 57 2.73 0.78 7.52
N VAL A 58 3.65 1.11 6.62
CA VAL A 58 4.76 0.23 6.22
C VAL A 58 6.08 0.96 6.24
N GLU A 59 7.14 0.24 6.62
CA GLU A 59 8.50 0.77 6.59
C GLU A 59 9.01 0.90 5.16
N TYR A 60 9.65 2.03 4.85
CA TYR A 60 10.15 2.36 3.52
C TYR A 60 11.63 2.82 3.47
N TYR A 61 12.35 2.72 4.59
CA TYR A 61 13.73 3.22 4.71
C TYR A 61 14.73 2.61 3.70
N ASP A 62 14.41 1.44 3.14
CA ASP A 62 15.23 0.69 2.18
C ASP A 62 14.78 0.85 0.71
N LEU A 63 13.85 1.75 0.42
CA LEU A 63 13.42 2.06 -0.95
C LEU A 63 14.42 2.97 -1.71
N ARG A 64 15.72 2.88 -1.41
CA ARG A 64 16.78 3.57 -2.16
C ARG A 64 17.36 2.70 -3.27
#